data_AF-A0A952NTL4-F1
#
_entry.id   AF-A0A952NTL4-F1
#
_cell.length_a   1.000
_cell.length_b   1.000
_cell.length_c   1.000
_cell.angle_alpha   90.00
_cell.angle_beta   90.00
_cell.angle_gamma   90.00
#
_symmetry.space_group_name_H-M   'P 1'
#
loop_
_entity.id
_entity.type
_entity.pdbx_description
1 polymer ?
#
loop_
_entity_poly.entity_id
_entity_poly.type
_entity_poly.pdbx_seq_one_letter_code
_entity_poly.pdbx_strand_id
1 'polypeptide(L)'
;MKSLSPAKQLFASLATYVLLLLLSLTAASLFPAYRLPILLLPLIPGFLIVLALLAAIRNMDEMQRRIQLEALGFAFAGMFMLLVTEALLNAGLAQPPAPAAGSYIFYMAMMWGVGLLVARRKYA
;
A
#
# COMPACT_ATOMS: atom_id res chain seq x y z
N MET A 1 16.21 -21.22 -13.99
CA MET A 1 14.97 -20.43 -13.81
C MET A 1 15.16 -19.08 -14.49
N LYS A 2 14.52 -18.82 -15.64
CA LYS A 2 14.59 -17.51 -16.32
C LYS A 2 13.95 -16.47 -15.40
N SER A 3 14.73 -15.54 -14.86
CA SER A 3 14.19 -14.45 -14.04
C SER A 3 13.26 -13.61 -14.93
N LEU A 4 11.98 -13.53 -14.55
CA LEU A 4 11.01 -12.64 -15.20
C LEU A 4 11.51 -11.20 -15.05
N SER A 5 11.21 -10.32 -16.02
CA SER A 5 11.53 -8.89 -15.87
C SER A 5 10.82 -8.32 -14.64
N PRO A 6 11.39 -7.31 -13.95
CA PRO A 6 10.82 -6.76 -12.70
C PRO A 6 9.34 -6.35 -12.83
N ALA A 7 8.97 -5.78 -13.98
CA ALA A 7 7.58 -5.43 -14.29
C ALA A 7 6.65 -6.66 -14.39
N LYS A 8 7.11 -7.75 -15.00
CA LYS A 8 6.34 -9.01 -15.06
C LYS A 8 6.18 -9.65 -13.69
N GLN A 9 7.20 -9.56 -12.82
CA GLN A 9 7.12 -10.03 -11.44
C GLN A 9 6.09 -9.22 -10.64
N LEU A 10 6.14 -7.89 -10.73
CA LEU A 10 5.17 -7.03 -10.05
C LEU A 10 3.74 -7.32 -10.52
N PHE A 11 3.53 -7.42 -11.84
CA PHE A 11 2.22 -7.73 -12.41
C PHE A 11 1.70 -9.11 -11.96
N ALA A 12 2.55 -10.13 -11.99
CA ALA A 12 2.19 -11.47 -11.52
C ALA A 12 1.84 -11.49 -10.03
N SER A 13 2.61 -10.80 -9.19
CA SER A 13 2.33 -10.68 -7.75
C SER A 13 1.03 -9.93 -7.48
N LEU A 14 0.75 -8.85 -8.22
CA LEU A 14 -0.51 -8.11 -8.15
C LEU A 14 -1.71 -8.96 -8.58
N ALA A 15 -1.61 -9.65 -9.72
CA ALA A 15 -2.67 -10.54 -10.19
C ALA A 15 -2.95 -11.67 -9.17
N THR A 16 -1.88 -12.25 -8.61
CA THR A 16 -1.98 -13.29 -7.57
C THR A 16 -2.63 -12.74 -6.30
N TYR A 17 -2.26 -11.52 -5.88
CA TYR A 17 -2.87 -10.85 -4.74
C TYR A 17 -4.37 -10.64 -4.93
N VAL A 18 -4.79 -10.08 -6.07
CA VAL A 18 -6.20 -9.83 -6.37
C VAL A 18 -6.98 -11.14 -6.42
N LEU A 19 -6.45 -12.16 -7.10
CA LEU A 19 -7.07 -13.49 -7.15
C LEU A 19 -7.27 -14.08 -5.75
N LEU A 20 -6.21 -14.11 -4.93
CA LEU A 20 -6.28 -14.68 -3.58
C LEU A 20 -7.18 -13.87 -2.65
N LEU A 21 -7.27 -12.55 -2.84
CA LEU A 21 -8.20 -11.70 -2.10
C LEU A 21 -9.66 -12.03 -2.44
N LEU A 22 -10.00 -12.16 -3.71
CA LEU A 22 -11.37 -12.53 -4.12
C LEU A 22 -11.74 -13.94 -3.65
N LEU A 23 -10.81 -14.89 -3.76
CA LEU A 23 -10.99 -16.24 -3.27
C LEU A 23 -11.10 -16.31 -1.74
N SER A 24 -10.31 -15.52 -1.00
CA SER A 24 -10.38 -15.53 0.46
C SER A 24 -11.71 -14.97 0.96
N LEU A 25 -12.24 -13.92 0.34
CA LEU A 25 -13.53 -13.33 0.72
C LEU A 25 -14.70 -14.32 0.53
N THR A 26 -14.66 -15.14 -0.52
CA THR A 26 -15.68 -16.16 -0.80
C THR A 26 -15.48 -17.42 0.04
N ALA A 27 -14.25 -17.93 0.17
CA ALA A 27 -13.96 -19.12 0.97
C ALA A 27 -14.17 -18.90 2.48
N ALA A 28 -13.94 -17.68 2.97
CA ALA A 28 -14.13 -17.31 4.36
C ALA A 28 -15.58 -17.45 4.84
N SER A 29 -16.56 -17.30 3.94
CA SER A 29 -17.98 -17.50 4.26
C SER A 29 -18.38 -18.99 4.26
N LEU A 30 -17.70 -19.81 3.45
CA LEU A 30 -17.93 -21.25 3.34
C LEU A 30 -17.31 -22.04 4.49
N PHE A 31 -16.20 -21.57 5.06
CA PHE A 31 -15.47 -22.25 6.13
C PHE A 31 -15.30 -21.36 7.38
N PRO A 32 -16.36 -21.18 8.20
CA PRO A 32 -16.32 -20.27 9.36
C PRO A 32 -15.22 -20.60 10.37
N ALA A 33 -14.92 -21.89 10.60
CA ALA A 33 -13.87 -22.35 11.50
C ALA A 33 -12.45 -21.94 11.07
N TYR A 34 -12.24 -21.70 9.76
CA TYR A 34 -10.96 -21.29 9.19
C TYR A 34 -10.99 -19.86 8.64
N ARG A 35 -12.00 -19.07 9.02
CA ARG A 35 -12.24 -17.73 8.48
C ARG A 35 -11.01 -16.83 8.59
N LEU A 36 -10.38 -16.78 9.77
CA LEU A 36 -9.21 -15.93 10.02
C LEU A 36 -8.02 -16.29 9.12
N PRO A 37 -7.48 -17.53 9.13
CA PRO A 37 -6.35 -17.86 8.27
C PRO A 37 -6.65 -17.69 6.78
N ILE A 38 -7.88 -17.96 6.33
CA ILE A 38 -8.29 -17.73 4.93
C ILE A 38 -8.19 -16.24 4.58
N LEU A 39 -8.72 -15.36 5.42
CA LEU A 39 -8.69 -13.90 5.19
C LEU A 39 -7.25 -13.33 5.18
N LEU A 40 -6.29 -14.02 5.81
CA LEU A 40 -4.88 -13.60 5.85
C LEU A 40 -4.06 -14.12 4.65
N LEU A 41 -4.56 -15.08 3.86
CA LEU A 41 -3.86 -15.60 2.68
C LEU A 41 -3.33 -14.52 1.71
N PRO A 42 -4.06 -13.42 1.43
CA PRO A 42 -3.58 -12.36 0.54
C PRO A 42 -2.35 -11.61 1.06
N LEU A 43 -1.99 -11.75 2.35
CA LEU A 43 -0.76 -11.15 2.88
C LEU A 43 0.51 -11.79 2.28
N ILE A 44 0.46 -13.06 1.88
CA ILE A 44 1.59 -13.76 1.27
C ILE A 44 1.98 -13.11 -0.07
N PRO A 45 1.10 -12.99 -1.07
CA PRO A 45 1.43 -12.24 -2.29
C PRO A 45 1.62 -10.75 -2.03
N GLY A 46 0.97 -10.18 -0.99
CA GLY A 46 1.24 -8.82 -0.54
C GLY A 46 2.72 -8.58 -0.19
N PHE A 47 3.34 -9.52 0.53
CA PHE A 47 4.76 -9.46 0.84
C PHE A 47 5.64 -9.56 -0.41
N LEU A 48 5.24 -10.40 -1.39
CA LEU A 48 5.95 -10.48 -2.68
C LEU A 48 5.89 -9.17 -3.46
N ILE A 49 4.78 -8.43 -3.40
CA ILE A 49 4.66 -7.08 -3.99
C ILE A 49 5.66 -6.13 -3.33
N VAL A 50 5.76 -6.13 -2.00
CA VAL A 50 6.72 -5.30 -1.27
C VAL A 50 8.16 -5.62 -1.69
N LEU A 51 8.53 -6.89 -1.75
CA LEU A 51 9.86 -7.31 -2.20
C LEU A 51 10.15 -6.85 -3.64
N ALA A 52 9.18 -7.01 -4.55
CA ALA A 52 9.30 -6.55 -5.94
C ALA A 52 9.46 -5.02 -6.02
N LEU A 53 8.72 -4.27 -5.21
CA LEU A 53 8.82 -2.82 -5.12
C LEU A 53 10.21 -2.38 -4.62
N LEU A 54 10.72 -3.01 -3.56
CA LEU A 54 12.06 -2.74 -3.04
C LEU A 54 13.14 -3.04 -4.07
N ALA A 55 13.01 -4.16 -4.80
CA ALA A 55 13.90 -4.49 -5.90
C ALA A 55 13.83 -3.44 -7.02
N ALA A 56 12.63 -2.94 -7.37
CA ALA A 56 12.47 -1.88 -8.34
C ALA A 56 13.16 -0.57 -7.90
N ILE A 57 12.98 -0.16 -6.64
CA ILE A 57 13.62 1.05 -6.07
C ILE A 57 15.15 0.94 -6.07
N ARG A 58 15.70 -0.24 -5.75
CA ARG A 58 17.16 -0.48 -5.76
C ARG A 58 17.79 -0.37 -7.14
N ASN A 59 17.02 -0.59 -8.20
CA ASN A 59 17.48 -0.50 -9.58
C ASN A 59 17.21 0.88 -10.21
N MET A 60 16.67 1.84 -9.46
CA MET A 60 16.52 3.22 -9.93
C MET A 60 17.86 3.94 -9.91
N ASP A 61 18.02 4.93 -10.79
CA ASP A 61 19.10 5.89 -10.65
C ASP A 61 18.96 6.72 -9.35
N GLU A 62 20.04 7.38 -8.93
CA GLU A 62 20.08 8.09 -7.66
C GLU A 62 19.08 9.25 -7.59
N MET A 63 18.84 9.94 -8.71
CA MET A 63 17.90 11.05 -8.77
C MET A 63 16.46 10.57 -8.57
N GLN A 64 16.06 9.53 -9.30
CA GLN A 64 14.75 8.92 -9.20
C GLN A 64 14.53 8.30 -7.82
N ARG A 65 15.56 7.67 -7.24
CA ARG A 65 15.51 7.13 -5.88
C ARG A 65 15.30 8.23 -4.83
N ARG A 66 15.95 9.39 -4.99
CA ARG A 66 15.76 10.57 -4.13
C ARG A 66 14.35 11.14 -4.23
N ILE A 67 13.80 11.23 -5.44
CA ILE A 67 12.40 11.64 -5.67
C ILE A 67 11.43 10.69 -4.96
N GLN A 68 11.63 9.38 -5.11
CA GLN A 68 10.78 8.38 -4.46
C GLN A 68 10.88 8.46 -2.93
N LEU A 69 12.07 8.69 -2.38
CA LEU A 69 12.26 8.84 -0.94
C LEU A 69 11.53 10.08 -0.40
N GLU A 70 11.65 11.23 -1.07
CA GLU A 70 10.91 12.44 -0.70
C GLU A 70 9.39 12.23 -0.79
N ALA A 71 8.92 11.56 -1.85
CA ALA A 71 7.50 11.25 -2.02
C ALA A 71 6.95 10.30 -0.95
N LEU A 72 7.72 9.25 -0.59
CA LEU A 72 7.37 8.34 0.50
C LEU A 72 7.38 9.05 1.85
N GLY A 73 8.34 9.95 2.10
CA GLY A 73 8.37 10.79 3.30
C GLY A 73 7.13 11.68 3.42
N PHE A 74 6.68 12.27 2.32
CA PHE A 74 5.45 13.05 2.27
C PHE A 74 4.21 12.19 2.54
N ALA A 75 4.12 11.01 1.92
CA ALA A 75 3.05 10.05 2.16
C ALA A 75 2.97 9.62 3.63
N PHE A 76 4.12 9.31 4.22
CA PHE A 76 4.24 8.94 5.62
C PHE A 76 3.80 10.07 6.56
N ALA A 77 4.32 11.29 6.37
CA ALA A 77 3.96 12.44 7.19
C ALA A 77 2.47 12.79 7.07
N GLY A 78 1.92 12.76 5.85
CA GLY A 78 0.50 12.99 5.60
C GLY A 78 -0.37 11.95 6.29
N MET A 79 0.00 10.68 6.22
CA MET A 79 -0.71 9.58 6.89
C MET A 79 -0.64 9.71 8.42
N PHE A 80 0.53 10.05 8.96
CA PHE A 80 0.69 10.30 10.39
C PHE A 80 -0.23 11.44 10.87
N MET A 81 -0.30 12.55 10.12
CA MET A 81 -1.20 13.66 10.45
C MET A 81 -2.66 13.23 10.42
N LEU A 82 -3.09 12.45 9.42
CA LEU A 82 -4.45 11.92 9.36
C LEU A 82 -4.79 11.07 10.60
N LEU A 83 -3.90 10.14 10.97
CA LEU A 83 -4.10 9.27 12.14
C LEU A 83 -4.16 10.06 13.45
N VAL A 84 -3.30 11.08 13.61
CA VAL A 84 -3.34 11.97 14.78
C VAL A 84 -4.65 12.76 14.82
N THR A 85 -5.11 13.30 13.68
CA THR A 85 -6.41 13.99 13.60
C THR A 85 -7.55 13.06 14.00
N GLU A 86 -7.59 11.83 13.50
CA GLU A 86 -8.62 10.86 13.87
C GLU A 86 -8.58 10.50 15.35
N ALA A 87 -7.38 10.30 15.91
CA ALA A 87 -7.22 10.04 17.34
C ALA A 87 -7.77 11.19 18.20
N LEU A 88 -7.48 12.45 17.81
CA LEU A 88 -7.96 13.64 18.53
C LEU A 88 -9.47 13.84 18.40
N LEU A 89 -10.04 13.59 17.24
CA LEU A 89 -11.50 13.64 17.04
C LEU A 89 -12.17 12.62 17.97
N ASN A 90 -11.74 11.36 17.89
CA ASN A 90 -12.26 10.26 18.72
C ASN A 90 -12.07 10.48 20.23
N ALA A 91 -11.09 11.29 20.65
CA ALA A 91 -10.83 11.61 22.06
C ALA A 91 -11.81 12.64 22.67
N GLY A 92 -12.73 13.21 21.90
CA GLY A 92 -13.82 14.03 22.46
C GLY A 92 -14.18 15.31 21.70
N LEU A 93 -13.57 15.60 20.55
CA LEU A 93 -13.92 16.78 19.74
C LEU A 93 -15.10 16.53 18.79
N ALA A 94 -15.26 15.28 18.32
CA ALA A 94 -16.42 14.77 17.58
C ALA A 94 -16.28 13.25 17.45
N GLN A 95 -17.38 12.49 17.37
CA GLN A 95 -17.31 11.07 16.96
C GLN A 95 -17.72 10.96 15.49
N PRO A 96 -16.86 11.38 14.53
CA PRO A 96 -17.18 11.19 13.12
C PRO A 96 -17.31 9.68 12.83
N PRO A 97 -18.16 9.30 11.87
CA PRO A 97 -18.19 7.92 11.42
C PRO A 97 -16.78 7.49 10.98
N ALA A 98 -16.36 6.31 11.45
CA ALA A 98 -15.06 5.76 11.08
C ALA A 98 -14.93 5.70 9.55
N PRO A 99 -13.76 6.04 8.97
CA PRO A 99 -13.55 5.90 7.55
C PRO A 99 -13.84 4.46 7.11
N ALA A 100 -14.39 4.30 5.92
CA ALA A 100 -14.61 2.97 5.36
C ALA A 100 -13.29 2.18 5.36
N ALA A 101 -13.32 0.94 5.85
CA ALA A 101 -12.15 0.07 5.92
C ALA A 101 -11.45 0.02 4.55
N GLY A 102 -10.20 0.47 4.49
CA GLY A 102 -9.41 0.55 3.25
C GLY A 102 -9.27 1.95 2.63
N SER A 103 -10.00 2.97 3.10
CA SER A 103 -9.89 4.36 2.61
C SER A 103 -8.48 4.94 2.79
N TYR A 104 -7.79 4.55 3.86
CA TYR A 104 -6.41 4.97 4.16
C TYR A 104 -5.42 4.66 3.02
N ILE A 105 -5.64 3.59 2.25
CA ILE A 105 -4.78 3.23 1.12
C ILE A 105 -4.86 4.31 0.04
N PHE A 106 -6.06 4.80 -0.26
CA PHE A 106 -6.25 5.88 -1.24
C PHE A 106 -5.65 7.19 -0.75
N TYR A 107 -5.79 7.50 0.54
CA TYR A 107 -5.15 8.68 1.11
C TYR A 107 -3.62 8.60 1.04
N MET A 108 -3.03 7.46 1.40
CA MET A 108 -1.59 7.25 1.31
C MET A 108 -1.09 7.36 -0.14
N ALA A 109 -1.83 6.79 -1.10
CA ALA A 109 -1.53 6.90 -2.52
C ALA A 109 -1.64 8.35 -3.03
N MET A 110 -2.64 9.10 -2.59
CA MET A 110 -2.81 10.51 -2.91
C MET A 110 -1.64 11.34 -2.38
N MET A 111 -1.28 11.17 -1.11
CA MET A 111 -0.15 11.88 -0.51
C MET A 111 1.17 11.52 -1.20
N TRP A 112 1.40 10.24 -1.54
CA TRP A 112 2.56 9.84 -2.34
C TRP A 112 2.58 10.51 -3.71
N GLY A 113 1.44 10.60 -4.40
CA GLY A 113 1.30 11.31 -5.67
C GLY A 113 1.62 12.81 -5.56
N VAL A 114 1.13 13.48 -4.52
CA VAL A 114 1.48 14.88 -4.24
C VAL A 114 2.98 15.03 -3.98
N GLY A 115 3.55 14.16 -3.15
CA GLY A 115 4.98 14.14 -2.87
C GLY A 115 5.84 13.95 -4.13
N LEU A 116 5.40 13.08 -5.05
CA LEU A 116 6.00 12.90 -6.36
C LEU A 116 6.00 14.17 -7.20
N LEU A 117 4.87 14.90 -7.25
CA LEU A 117 4.75 16.15 -8.00
C LEU A 117 5.65 17.24 -7.41
N VAL A 118 5.67 17.36 -6.08
CA VAL A 118 6.51 18.33 -5.37
C VAL A 118 7.99 18.04 -5.58
N ALA A 119 8.42 16.78 -5.39
CA ALA A 119 9.80 16.38 -5.59
C ALA A 119 10.23 16.56 -7.05
N ARG A 120 9.41 16.16 -8.02
CA ARG A 120 9.73 16.36 -9.45
C ARG A 120 9.94 17.82 -9.82
N ARG A 121 9.15 18.75 -9.29
CA ARG A 121 9.33 20.19 -9.54
C ARG A 121 10.64 20.75 -8.98
N LYS A 122 11.18 20.14 -7.94
CA LYS A 122 12.45 20.53 -7.31
C LYS A 122 13.68 20.07 -8.10
N TYR A 123 13.54 18.97 -8.85
CA TYR A 123 14.63 18.36 -9.62
C TYR A 123 14.48 18.50 -11.14
N ALA A 124 13.44 19.20 -11.61
CA ALA A 124 13.27 19.61 -13.01
C ALA A 124 14.03 20.92 -13.27
#